data_AF-A0AAD7VU06-F1
#
_entry.id   AF-A0AAD7VU06-F1
#
_cell.length_a   1.000
_cell.length_b   1.000
_cell.length_c   1.000
_cell.angle_alpha   90.00
_cell.angle_beta   90.00
_cell.angle_gamma   90.00
#
_symmetry.space_group_name_H-M   'P 1'
#
loop_
_entity.id
_entity.type
_entity.pdbx_description
1 polymer ?
#
loop_
_entity_poly.entity_id
_entity_poly.type
_entity_poly.pdbx_seq_one_letter_code
_entity_poly.pdbx_strand_id
1 'polypeptide(L)'
;MSSSFLRAAHRVRPTFTGRVAARNGSRRNYHQIYDINAAKGKQFLDEQQAIHHHAASTASMWYKVSLYVALPLVTVALIRSFKQETEHISHVIHHAHDEPDEDLPPELPYQNIRRKDFFWGDGDKTMFWNDLTNVHRS
;
A
#
# COMPACT_ATOMS: atom_id res chain seq x y z
N MET A 1 54.01 0.62 -81.87
CA MET A 1 54.58 1.50 -80.83
C MET A 1 54.11 0.95 -79.49
N SER A 2 54.88 0.73 -78.43
CA SER A 2 56.31 0.75 -78.15
C SER A 2 56.45 0.07 -76.77
N SER A 3 57.47 -0.75 -76.58
CA SER A 3 57.89 -1.34 -75.31
C SER A 3 58.01 -0.29 -74.18
N SER A 4 57.74 -0.65 -72.92
CA SER A 4 58.45 0.00 -71.79
C SER A 4 58.31 -0.71 -70.44
N PHE A 5 59.40 -1.36 -70.07
CA PHE A 5 60.13 -1.32 -68.80
C PHE A 5 59.41 -1.30 -67.44
N LEU A 6 59.79 -2.32 -66.65
CA LEU A 6 59.78 -2.39 -65.19
C LEU A 6 60.33 -1.12 -64.53
N ARG A 7 59.70 -0.68 -63.43
CA ARG A 7 60.39 0.08 -62.38
C ARG A 7 59.90 -0.35 -61.00
N ALA A 8 60.71 -1.18 -60.35
CA ALA A 8 60.58 -1.50 -58.94
C ALA A 8 60.87 -0.23 -58.10
N ALA A 9 59.91 0.22 -57.30
CA ALA A 9 60.12 1.24 -56.30
C ALA A 9 60.35 0.57 -54.93
N HIS A 10 61.59 0.68 -54.44
CA HIS A 10 62.03 0.22 -53.13
C HIS A 10 61.21 0.88 -52.01
N ARG A 11 60.62 0.07 -51.12
CA ARG A 11 59.96 0.55 -49.90
C ARG A 11 60.97 0.71 -48.77
N VAL A 12 60.91 1.81 -48.03
CA VAL A 12 61.43 1.88 -46.66
C VAL A 12 60.30 2.41 -45.79
N ARG A 13 59.65 1.52 -45.03
CA ARG A 13 58.78 1.89 -43.90
C ARG A 13 59.55 1.54 -42.64
N PRO A 14 59.86 2.51 -41.74
CA PRO A 14 60.53 2.20 -40.49
C PRO A 14 59.64 1.25 -39.68
N THR A 15 60.19 0.10 -39.33
CA THR A 15 59.54 -0.92 -38.51
C THR A 15 59.58 -0.43 -37.07
N PHE A 16 58.49 0.18 -36.58
CA PHE A 16 58.35 0.47 -35.16
C PHE A 16 58.12 -0.86 -34.43
N THR A 17 59.19 -1.46 -33.93
CA THR A 17 59.17 -2.65 -33.07
C THR A 17 58.83 -2.26 -31.64
N GLY A 18 57.69 -1.59 -31.45
CA GLY A 18 57.09 -1.43 -30.14
C GLY A 18 56.34 -2.70 -29.77
N ARG A 19 56.95 -3.60 -28.99
CA ARG A 19 56.20 -4.61 -28.25
C ARG A 19 55.37 -3.91 -27.18
N VAL A 20 54.18 -3.43 -27.56
CA VAL A 20 53.12 -3.17 -26.57
C VAL A 20 52.77 -4.55 -26.04
N ALA A 21 53.25 -4.86 -24.84
CA ALA A 21 52.78 -6.02 -24.10
C ALA A 21 51.26 -5.88 -24.00
N ALA A 22 50.54 -6.66 -24.81
CA ALA A 22 49.10 -6.78 -24.71
C ALA A 22 48.85 -7.36 -23.31
N ARG A 23 48.59 -6.46 -22.36
CA ARG A 23 48.04 -6.81 -21.06
C ARG A 23 46.72 -7.46 -21.41
N ASN A 24 46.71 -8.80 -21.43
CA ASN A 24 45.49 -9.57 -21.56
C ASN A 24 44.75 -9.38 -20.23
N GLY A 25 44.16 -8.20 -20.06
CA GLY A 25 43.28 -7.89 -18.97
C GLY A 25 42.07 -8.78 -19.16
N SER A 26 42.10 -9.94 -18.50
CA SER A 26 40.96 -10.85 -18.41
C SER A 26 39.76 -10.01 -17.99
N ARG A 27 38.92 -9.65 -18.96
CA ARG A 27 37.60 -9.08 -18.72
C ARG A 27 36.81 -10.18 -18.04
N ARG A 28 36.88 -10.25 -16.71
CA ARG A 28 35.99 -11.10 -15.92
C ARG A 28 34.60 -10.53 -16.14
N ASN A 29 33.84 -11.15 -17.04
CA ASN A 29 32.42 -10.89 -17.19
C ASN A 29 31.74 -11.37 -15.91
N TYR A 30 31.48 -10.44 -14.97
CA TYR A 30 30.79 -10.72 -13.72
C TYR A 30 29.30 -11.07 -13.89
N HIS A 31 28.81 -11.26 -15.12
CA HIS A 31 27.38 -11.46 -15.42
C HIS A 31 26.95 -12.94 -15.47
N GLN A 32 27.79 -13.86 -14.99
CA GLN A 32 27.53 -15.29 -15.06
C GLN A 32 27.68 -15.94 -13.68
N ILE A 33 26.94 -15.41 -12.70
CA ILE A 33 26.87 -15.93 -11.32
C ILE A 33 25.76 -17.01 -11.21
N TYR A 34 24.99 -17.23 -12.27
CA TYR A 34 23.87 -18.18 -12.35
C TYR A 34 24.06 -19.16 -13.50
N ASP A 35 23.78 -20.43 -13.24
CA ASP A 35 23.72 -21.49 -14.25
C ASP A 35 22.45 -21.30 -15.11
N ILE A 36 22.64 -20.98 -16.39
CA ILE A 36 21.56 -20.68 -17.32
C ILE A 36 20.88 -22.00 -17.71
N ASN A 37 19.83 -22.35 -17.00
CA ASN A 37 19.06 -23.57 -17.24
C ASN A 37 17.71 -23.26 -17.89
N ALA A 38 17.64 -23.46 -19.22
CA ALA A 38 16.43 -23.21 -19.99
C ALA A 38 15.23 -24.09 -19.58
N ALA A 39 15.48 -25.32 -19.10
CA ALA A 39 14.42 -26.22 -18.66
C ALA A 39 13.77 -25.72 -17.35
N LYS A 40 14.57 -25.25 -16.39
CA LYS A 40 14.07 -24.61 -15.16
C LYS A 40 13.33 -23.30 -15.45
N GLY A 41 13.81 -22.52 -16.43
CA GLY A 41 13.13 -21.32 -16.89
C GLY A 41 11.74 -21.62 -17.47
N LYS A 42 11.61 -22.68 -18.30
CA LYS A 42 10.32 -23.11 -18.83
C LYS A 42 9.38 -23.59 -17.72
N GLN A 43 9.88 -24.40 -16.78
CA GLN A 43 9.09 -24.87 -15.64
C GLN A 43 8.53 -23.70 -14.81
N PHE A 44 9.36 -22.69 -14.53
CA PHE A 44 8.91 -21.49 -13.82
C PHE A 44 7.81 -20.72 -14.58
N LEU A 45 7.93 -20.58 -15.91
CA LEU A 45 6.90 -19.92 -16.71
C LEU A 45 5.58 -20.72 -16.71
N ASP A 46 5.66 -22.05 -16.81
CA ASP A 46 4.51 -22.94 -16.75
C ASP A 46 3.81 -22.85 -15.37
N GLU A 47 4.58 -22.81 -14.28
CA GLU A 47 4.08 -22.62 -12.90
C GLU A 47 3.40 -21.26 -12.71
N GLN A 48 4.01 -20.17 -13.21
CA GLN A 48 3.43 -18.83 -13.14
C GLN A 48 2.09 -18.75 -13.89
N GLN A 49 1.98 -19.39 -15.05
CA GLN A 49 0.73 -19.46 -15.79
C GLN A 49 -0.34 -20.26 -15.05
N ALA A 50 0.04 -21.38 -14.41
CA ALA A 50 -0.86 -22.17 -13.59
C ALA A 50 -1.36 -21.38 -12.37
N ILE A 51 -0.48 -20.63 -11.69
CA ILE A 51 -0.84 -19.75 -10.57
C ILE A 51 -1.81 -18.67 -11.03
N HIS A 52 -1.53 -18.03 -12.18
CA HIS A 52 -2.40 -16.98 -12.71
C HIS A 52 -3.80 -17.51 -13.04
N HIS A 53 -3.89 -18.70 -13.63
CA HIS A 53 -5.17 -19.36 -13.91
C HIS A 53 -5.93 -19.73 -12.62
N HIS A 54 -5.22 -20.29 -11.62
CA HIS A 54 -5.80 -20.62 -10.32
C HIS A 54 -6.29 -19.38 -9.56
N ALA A 55 -5.51 -18.28 -9.62
CA ALA A 55 -5.86 -17.00 -9.01
C ALA A 55 -7.11 -16.39 -9.65
N ALA A 56 -7.25 -16.45 -10.97
CA ALA A 56 -8.46 -15.97 -11.66
C ALA A 56 -9.72 -16.71 -11.21
N SER A 57 -9.65 -18.05 -11.10
CA SER A 57 -10.76 -18.87 -10.58
C SER A 57 -11.09 -18.51 -9.13
N THR A 58 -10.07 -18.45 -8.27
CA THR A 58 -10.22 -18.12 -6.84
C THR A 58 -10.78 -16.73 -6.61
N ALA A 59 -10.33 -15.72 -7.37
CA ALA A 59 -10.85 -14.37 -7.31
C ALA A 59 -12.34 -14.31 -7.69
N SER A 60 -12.73 -15.03 -8.74
CA SER A 60 -14.14 -15.11 -9.15
C SER A 60 -15.03 -15.78 -8.08
N MET A 61 -14.50 -16.76 -7.36
CA MET A 61 -15.19 -17.41 -6.24
C MET A 61 -15.41 -16.41 -5.09
N TRP A 62 -14.36 -15.72 -4.65
CA TRP A 62 -14.45 -14.75 -3.54
C TRP A 62 -15.35 -13.56 -3.88
N TYR A 63 -15.33 -13.08 -5.12
CA TYR A 63 -16.25 -12.04 -5.56
C TYR A 63 -17.71 -12.45 -5.37
N LYS A 64 -18.07 -13.69 -5.73
CA LYS A 64 -19.41 -14.23 -5.52
C LYS A 64 -19.74 -14.37 -4.04
N VAL A 65 -18.81 -14.86 -3.22
CA VAL A 65 -19.03 -14.95 -1.75
C VAL A 65 -19.30 -13.57 -1.15
N SER A 66 -18.53 -12.55 -1.52
CA SER A 66 -18.76 -11.18 -1.05
C SER A 66 -20.15 -10.66 -1.46
N LEU A 67 -20.59 -10.92 -2.69
CA LEU A 67 -21.91 -10.47 -3.16
C LEU A 67 -23.07 -11.25 -2.56
N TYR A 68 -22.97 -12.58 -2.46
CA TYR A 68 -24.09 -13.43 -2.06
C TYR A 68 -24.16 -13.70 -0.56
N VAL A 69 -23.06 -13.52 0.17
CA VAL A 69 -23.00 -13.76 1.62
C VAL A 69 -22.77 -12.47 2.38
N ALA A 70 -21.70 -11.74 2.07
CA ALA A 70 -21.36 -10.55 2.86
C ALA A 70 -22.40 -9.44 2.68
N LEU A 71 -22.84 -9.15 1.46
CA LEU A 71 -23.82 -8.08 1.20
C LEU A 71 -25.15 -8.34 1.95
N PRO A 72 -25.80 -9.52 1.87
CA PRO A 72 -27.00 -9.78 2.65
C PRO A 72 -26.79 -9.68 4.17
N LEU A 73 -25.66 -10.17 4.68
CA LEU A 73 -25.36 -10.07 6.12
C LEU A 73 -25.22 -8.61 6.57
N VAL A 74 -24.51 -7.79 5.79
CA VAL A 74 -24.39 -6.35 6.06
C VAL A 74 -25.76 -5.67 5.96
N THR A 75 -26.61 -6.03 5.01
CA THR A 75 -27.96 -5.46 4.90
C THR A 75 -28.80 -5.76 6.15
N VAL A 76 -28.77 -6.99 6.66
CA VAL A 76 -29.50 -7.35 7.89
C VAL A 76 -28.97 -6.58 9.09
N ALA A 77 -27.65 -6.49 9.24
CA ALA A 77 -27.03 -5.71 10.31
C ALA A 77 -27.40 -4.23 10.22
N LEU A 78 -27.37 -3.65 9.00
CA LEU A 78 -27.72 -2.27 8.74
C LEU A 78 -29.16 -1.96 9.15
N ILE A 79 -30.12 -2.83 8.79
CA ILE A 79 -31.53 -2.65 9.18
C ILE A 79 -31.66 -2.66 10.71
N ARG A 80 -31.00 -3.59 11.40
CA ARG A 80 -31.04 -3.65 12.87
C ARG A 80 -30.46 -2.40 13.51
N SER A 81 -29.26 -2.01 13.10
CA SER A 81 -28.59 -0.82 13.64
C SER A 81 -29.40 0.44 13.34
N PHE A 82 -29.99 0.56 12.15
CA PHE A 82 -30.82 1.72 11.82
C PHE A 82 -32.01 1.88 12.77
N LYS A 83 -32.73 0.81 13.09
CA LYS A 83 -33.85 0.88 14.05
C LYS A 83 -33.37 1.27 15.46
N GLN A 84 -32.28 0.66 15.92
CA GLN A 84 -31.70 0.96 17.22
C GLN A 84 -31.25 2.43 17.31
N GLU A 85 -30.60 2.94 16.26
CA GLU A 85 -30.16 4.34 16.19
C GLU A 85 -31.34 5.31 16.17
N THR A 86 -32.45 4.99 15.48
CA THR A 86 -33.65 5.85 15.54
C THR A 86 -34.22 5.97 16.94
N GLU A 87 -34.22 4.88 17.72
CA GLU A 87 -34.64 4.90 19.13
C GLU A 87 -33.64 5.67 20.00
N HIS A 88 -32.33 5.49 19.78
CA HIS A 88 -31.29 6.26 20.48
C HIS A 88 -31.38 7.76 20.21
N ILE A 89 -31.58 8.17 18.96
CA ILE A 89 -31.73 9.58 18.60
C ILE A 89 -32.95 10.18 19.31
N SER A 90 -34.08 9.46 19.31
CA SER A 90 -35.28 9.91 20.04
C SER A 90 -35.00 10.08 21.53
N HIS A 91 -34.31 9.12 22.15
CA HIS A 91 -33.93 9.20 23.57
C HIS A 91 -33.01 10.39 23.85
N VAL A 92 -31.98 10.61 23.02
CA VAL A 92 -31.04 11.73 23.19
C VAL A 92 -31.78 13.07 23.11
N ILE A 93 -32.71 13.21 22.17
CA ILE A 93 -33.51 14.43 22.03
C ILE A 93 -34.42 14.65 23.24
N HIS A 94 -35.08 13.59 23.73
CA HIS A 94 -35.91 13.68 24.94
C HIS A 94 -35.09 14.07 26.17
N HIS A 95 -33.96 13.41 26.42
CA HIS A 95 -33.07 13.76 27.55
C HIS A 95 -32.50 15.18 27.45
N ALA A 96 -32.24 15.69 26.24
CA ALA A 96 -31.67 17.02 26.05
C ALA A 96 -32.70 18.16 26.14
N HIS A 97 -33.98 17.91 25.91
CA HIS A 97 -35.02 18.97 25.88
C HIS A 97 -36.04 18.89 27.01
N ASP A 98 -36.39 17.68 27.47
CA ASP A 98 -37.52 17.48 28.38
C ASP A 98 -37.09 17.24 29.83
N GLU A 99 -35.84 16.84 30.08
CA GLU A 99 -35.29 16.70 31.44
C GLU A 99 -34.58 18.01 31.83
N PRO A 100 -35.07 18.75 32.85
CA PRO A 100 -34.34 19.90 33.36
C PRO A 100 -33.00 19.45 33.96
N ASP A 101 -31.97 20.28 33.86
CA ASP A 101 -30.61 19.97 34.32
C ASP A 101 -30.52 19.55 35.80
N GLU A 102 -31.52 19.91 36.60
CA GLU A 102 -31.68 19.56 38.02
C GLU A 102 -32.10 18.09 38.25
N ASP A 103 -32.81 17.47 37.30
CA ASP A 103 -33.28 16.09 37.38
C ASP A 103 -32.21 15.08 36.91
N LEU A 104 -31.19 15.56 36.20
CA LEU A 104 -30.06 14.75 35.77
C LEU A 104 -29.17 14.37 36.98
N PRO A 105 -28.69 13.11 37.07
CA PRO A 105 -27.82 12.67 38.16
C PRO A 105 -26.66 13.64 38.40
N PRO A 106 -26.29 13.89 39.67
CA PRO A 106 -25.18 14.77 39.99
C PRO A 106 -23.87 14.23 39.40
N GLU A 107 -23.02 15.13 38.93
CA GLU A 107 -21.70 14.77 38.39
C GLU A 107 -20.84 14.16 39.49
N LEU A 108 -20.31 12.97 39.21
CA LEU A 108 -19.50 12.24 40.17
C LEU A 108 -18.06 12.78 40.17
N PRO A 109 -17.34 12.74 41.30
CA PRO A 109 -16.02 13.37 41.44
C PRO A 109 -14.92 12.77 40.54
N TYR A 110 -15.21 11.62 39.91
CA TYR A 110 -14.32 10.97 38.95
C TYR A 110 -14.74 11.21 37.49
N GLN A 111 -15.91 11.81 37.25
CA GLN A 111 -16.36 12.23 35.93
C GLN A 111 -15.75 13.60 35.59
N ASN A 112 -15.53 13.82 34.28
CA ASN A 112 -14.92 15.01 33.68
C ASN A 112 -13.78 15.69 34.46
N ILE A 113 -12.90 14.93 35.12
CA ILE A 113 -11.73 15.52 35.79
C ILE A 113 -10.86 16.28 34.77
N ARG A 114 -10.54 17.54 35.07
CA ARG A 114 -9.55 18.36 34.36
C ARG A 114 -8.40 18.70 35.31
N ARG A 115 -7.22 18.15 35.05
CA ARG A 115 -5.97 18.52 35.79
C ARG A 115 -5.21 19.66 35.11
N LYS A 116 -5.39 19.79 33.80
CA LYS A 116 -4.87 20.84 32.95
C LYS A 116 -5.86 21.00 31.81
N ASP A 117 -6.13 22.25 31.46
CA ASP A 117 -7.03 22.57 30.35
C ASP A 117 -6.44 22.07 29.02
N PHE A 118 -7.33 21.70 28.12
CA PHE A 118 -6.97 21.38 26.74
C PHE A 118 -6.37 22.62 26.06
N PHE A 119 -5.44 22.39 25.14
CA PHE A 119 -4.72 23.48 24.46
C PHE A 119 -5.50 24.07 23.27
N TRP A 120 -6.77 23.69 23.08
CA TRP A 120 -7.63 24.13 21.99
C TRP A 120 -9.01 24.52 22.52
N GLY A 121 -9.74 25.30 21.72
CA GLY A 121 -11.09 25.76 22.06
C GLY A 121 -11.12 26.48 23.41
N ASP A 122 -12.12 26.15 24.23
CA ASP A 122 -12.35 26.73 25.55
C ASP A 122 -11.61 26.00 26.68
N GLY A 123 -10.75 25.02 26.35
CA GLY A 123 -9.94 24.29 27.32
C GLY A 123 -10.65 23.17 28.09
N ASP A 124 -11.98 23.08 28.02
CA ASP A 124 -12.74 22.07 28.76
C ASP A 124 -13.37 20.96 27.88
N LYS A 125 -13.74 21.29 26.64
CA LYS A 125 -14.41 20.36 25.73
C LYS A 125 -13.42 19.46 25.01
N THR A 126 -13.74 18.16 24.96
CA THR A 126 -12.97 17.17 24.18
C THR A 126 -13.23 17.34 22.68
N MET A 127 -12.42 16.68 21.84
CA MET A 127 -12.56 16.76 20.37
C MET A 127 -13.89 16.19 19.84
N PHE A 128 -14.51 15.26 20.59
CA PHE A 128 -15.81 14.65 20.27
C PHE A 128 -16.85 14.98 21.33
N TRP A 129 -16.77 16.20 21.89
CA TRP A 129 -17.76 16.69 22.85
C TRP A 129 -19.09 16.95 22.17
N ASN A 130 -20.17 16.35 22.70
CA ASN A 130 -21.53 16.59 22.25
C ASN A 130 -22.35 17.23 23.37
N ASP A 131 -22.72 18.49 23.19
CA ASP A 131 -23.48 19.29 24.18
C ASP A 131 -24.83 18.67 24.57
N LEU A 132 -25.39 17.78 23.74
CA LEU A 132 -26.65 17.07 24.04
C LEU A 132 -26.48 15.88 25.00
N THR A 133 -25.25 15.38 25.17
CA THR A 133 -24.99 14.13 25.92
C THR A 133 -23.88 14.26 26.95
N ASN A 134 -23.01 15.26 26.77
CA ASN A 134 -21.91 15.54 27.66
C ASN A 134 -22.23 16.83 28.41
N VAL A 135 -22.44 16.69 29.71
CA VAL A 135 -22.66 17.80 30.62
C VAL A 135 -21.45 17.86 31.54
N HIS A 136 -20.86 19.04 31.68
CA HIS A 136 -19.84 19.34 32.68
C HIS A 136 -20.37 20.48 33.55
N ARG A 137 -20.64 20.18 34.82
CA ARG A 137 -21.08 21.14 35.83
C ARG A 137 -19.90 21.40 36.75
N SER A 138 -19.08 22.38 36.38
CA SER A 138 -17.98 22.89 37.22
C SER A 138 -18.46 23.97 38.19
#